data_AF-A0A3D2I8S9-F1
#
_entry.id   AF-A0A3D2I8S9-F1
#
_cell.length_a   1.000
_cell.length_b   1.000
_cell.length_c   1.000
_cell.angle_alpha   90.00
_cell.angle_beta   90.00
_cell.angle_gamma   90.00
#
_symmetry.space_group_name_H-M   'P 1'
#
loop_
_entity.id
_entity.type
_entity.pdbx_description
1 polymer ?
#
loop_
_entity_poly.entity_id
_entity_poly.type
_entity_poly.pdbx_seq_one_letter_code
_entity_poly.pdbx_strand_id
1 'polypeptide(L)' 'ADIKTEAAALAVGDQVKMDKAATVYGTTRKFSSWVYSAKLYVRAISGDRISVSTLKSGAITGNVDKKYLTKV' A
#
# COMPACT_ATOMS: atom_id res chain seq x y z
N ALA A 1 16.15 24.74 -4.52
CA ALA A 1 15.76 23.75 -3.51
C ALA A 1 14.59 22.98 -4.08
N ASP A 2 14.90 21.86 -4.73
CA ASP A 2 13.90 20.99 -5.33
C ASP A 2 13.01 20.47 -4.22
N ILE A 3 11.76 20.95 -4.19
CA ILE A 3 10.71 20.35 -3.38
C ILE A 3 10.44 19.00 -4.04
N LYS A 4 11.25 18.00 -3.71
CA LYS A 4 10.81 16.62 -3.75
C LYS A 4 9.53 16.64 -2.93
N THR A 5 8.40 16.51 -3.61
CA THR A 5 7.15 16.10 -2.99
C THR A 5 7.48 14.83 -2.22
N GLU A 6 7.83 14.95 -0.95
CA GLU A 6 7.87 13.83 -0.03
C GLU A 6 6.48 13.23 -0.15
N ALA A 7 6.40 12.02 -0.73
CA ALA A 7 5.18 11.26 -0.75
C ALA A 7 4.65 11.30 0.68
N ALA A 8 3.52 11.97 0.88
CA ALA A 8 3.01 12.28 2.21
C ALA A 8 3.10 11.03 3.09
N ALA A 9 3.74 11.17 4.25
CA ALA A 9 4.03 10.02 5.10
C ALA A 9 2.73 9.24 5.36
N LEU A 10 2.74 7.96 4.98
CA LEU A 10 1.60 7.07 5.20
C LEU A 10 1.44 6.85 6.70
N ALA A 11 0.20 6.84 7.17
CA ALA A 11 -0.17 6.51 8.53
C ALA A 11 -1.11 5.29 8.57
N VAL A 12 -1.14 4.59 9.71
CA VAL A 12 -2.12 3.52 9.92
C VAL A 12 -3.53 4.11 9.89
N GLY A 13 -4.43 3.48 9.13
CA GLY A 13 -5.79 3.97 8.89
C GLY A 13 -5.93 4.78 7.60
N ASP A 14 -4.84 5.22 6.99
CA ASP A 14 -4.90 5.94 5.72
C ASP A 14 -5.50 5.07 4.62
N GLN A 15 -6.29 5.72 3.76
CA GLN A 15 -6.76 5.11 2.54
C GLN A 15 -5.72 5.30 1.44
N VAL A 16 -5.43 4.23 0.71
CA VAL A 16 -4.40 4.20 -0.34
C VAL A 16 -4.89 3.45 -1.56
N LYS A 17 -4.26 3.73 -2.70
CA LYS A 17 -4.32 2.92 -3.92
C LYS A 17 -2.96 2.28 -4.18
N MET A 18 -3.01 1.12 -4.81
CA MET A 18 -1.81 0.35 -5.16
C MET A 18 -1.49 0.50 -6.65
N ASP A 19 -0.22 0.73 -6.96
CA ASP A 19 0.28 0.72 -8.33
C ASP A 19 0.21 -0.69 -8.95
N LYS A 20 -0.06 -0.78 -10.27
CA LYS A 20 -0.16 -2.07 -10.99
C LYS A 20 1.18 -2.81 -11.07
N ALA A 21 2.30 -2.11 -10.93
CA ALA A 21 3.63 -2.70 -10.85
C ALA A 21 3.88 -3.39 -9.50
N ALA A 22 3.08 -3.13 -8.47
CA ALA A 22 3.29 -3.69 -7.14
C ALA A 22 3.26 -5.23 -7.13
N THR A 23 4.16 -5.80 -6.35
CA THR A 23 4.20 -7.22 -6.02
C THR A 23 4.03 -7.40 -4.51
N VAL A 24 3.66 -8.61 -4.09
CA VAL A 24 3.68 -8.97 -2.68
C VAL A 24 5.11 -8.76 -2.15
N TYR A 25 5.23 -8.04 -1.04
CA TYR A 25 6.50 -7.60 -0.46
C TYR A 25 7.50 -8.75 -0.33
N GLY A 26 8.73 -8.52 -0.77
CA GLY A 26 9.79 -9.53 -0.76
C GLY A 26 9.65 -10.63 -1.82
N THR A 27 8.69 -10.51 -2.74
CA THR A 27 8.45 -11.50 -3.80
C THR A 27 8.24 -10.85 -5.16
N THR A 28 8.24 -11.68 -6.21
CA THR A 28 7.83 -11.30 -7.57
C THR A 28 6.34 -11.60 -7.84
N ARG A 29 5.60 -12.13 -6.86
CA ARG A 29 4.19 -12.52 -7.03
C ARG A 29 3.30 -11.29 -7.11
N LYS A 30 2.38 -11.30 -8.07
CA LYS A 30 1.36 -10.25 -8.22
C LYS A 30 0.17 -10.51 -7.32
N PHE A 31 -0.51 -9.44 -6.93
CA PHE A 31 -1.81 -9.54 -6.30
C PHE A 31 -2.87 -9.95 -7.32
N SER A 32 -4.02 -10.40 -6.83
CA SER A 32 -5.19 -10.54 -7.69
C SER A 32 -5.55 -9.20 -8.34
N SER A 33 -5.99 -9.24 -9.60
CA SER A 33 -6.26 -8.05 -10.42
C SER A 33 -7.20 -7.04 -9.75
N TRP A 34 -8.19 -7.52 -9.01
CA TRP A 34 -9.17 -6.70 -8.30
C TRP A 34 -8.56 -5.83 -7.19
N VAL A 35 -7.41 -6.22 -6.62
CA VAL A 35 -6.74 -5.46 -5.54
C VAL A 35 -6.18 -4.13 -6.07
N TYR A 36 -5.67 -4.11 -7.30
CA TYR A 36 -5.12 -2.90 -7.92
C TYR A 36 -6.18 -1.83 -8.22
N SER A 37 -7.43 -2.24 -8.38
CA SER A 37 -8.57 -1.33 -8.59
C SER A 37 -9.31 -0.99 -7.28
N ALA A 38 -8.99 -1.68 -6.18
CA ALA A 38 -9.65 -1.49 -4.90
C ALA A 38 -9.13 -0.26 -4.15
N LYS A 39 -9.98 0.27 -3.28
CA LYS A 39 -9.54 1.18 -2.20
C LYS A 39 -9.00 0.32 -1.06
N LEU A 40 -7.79 0.63 -0.61
CA LEU A 40 -7.12 -0.11 0.45
C LEU A 40 -6.91 0.78 1.67
N TYR A 41 -6.72 0.16 2.81
CA TYR A 41 -6.41 0.81 4.07
C TYR A 41 -5.07 0.31 4.59
N VAL A 42 -4.24 1.23 5.05
CA VAL A 42 -3.00 0.91 5.75
C VAL A 42 -3.35 0.34 7.12
N ARG A 43 -2.86 -0.86 7.40
CA ARG A 43 -3.12 -1.60 8.66
C ARG A 43 -1.92 -1.63 9.59
N ALA A 44 -0.72 -1.65 9.02
CA ALA A 44 0.52 -1.59 9.78
C ALA A 44 1.64 -1.07 8.87
N ILE A 45 2.62 -0.41 9.48
CA ILE A 45 3.81 0.11 8.82
C ILE A 45 5.00 -0.48 9.55
N SER A 46 5.91 -1.09 8.80
CA SER A 46 7.13 -1.71 9.31
C SER A 46 8.28 -1.34 8.38
N GLY A 47 8.85 -0.15 8.57
CA GLY A 47 9.79 0.44 7.61
C GLY A 47 9.12 0.63 6.24
N ASP A 48 9.67 -0.01 5.21
CA ASP A 48 9.12 0.04 3.85
C ASP A 48 8.00 -0.99 3.60
N ARG A 49 7.80 -1.94 4.51
CA ARG A 49 6.74 -2.95 4.41
C ARG A 49 5.43 -2.41 4.97
N ILE A 50 4.44 -2.27 4.10
CA ILE A 50 3.10 -1.81 4.46
C ILE A 50 2.13 -2.98 4.40
N SER A 51 1.39 -3.22 5.48
CA SER A 51 0.25 -4.16 5.47
C SER A 51 -1.00 -3.41 5.01
N VAL A 52 -1.66 -3.91 3.97
CA VAL A 52 -2.88 -3.30 3.42
C VAL A 52 -4.07 -4.26 3.51
N SER A 53 -5.25 -3.69 3.66
CA SER A 53 -6.52 -4.42 3.62
C SER A 53 -7.54 -3.68 2.77
N THR A 54 -8.41 -4.41 2.11
CA THR A 54 -9.60 -3.85 1.44
C THR A 54 -10.67 -3.41 2.44
N LEU A 55 -10.50 -3.78 3.72
CA LEU A 55 -11.39 -3.45 4.83
C LEU A 55 -10.68 -2.52 5.82
N LYS A 56 -11.47 -1.68 6.50
CA LYS A 56 -10.96 -0.80 7.56
C LYS A 56 -10.46 -1.57 8.79
N SER A 57 -10.90 -2.81 8.96
CA SER A 57 -10.50 -3.73 10.03
C SER A 57 -10.71 -5.18 9.59
N GLY A 58 -9.91 -6.11 10.15
CA GLY A 58 -10.03 -7.54 9.87
C GLY A 58 -8.93 -8.07 8.97
N ALA A 59 -9.30 -8.94 8.02
CA ALA A 59 -8.36 -9.71 7.20
C ALA A 59 -7.40 -8.81 6.40
N ILE A 60 -6.13 -9.19 6.39
CA ILE A 60 -5.08 -8.50 5.63
C ILE A 60 -5.09 -9.01 4.19
N THR A 61 -5.15 -8.10 3.22
CA THR A 61 -5.08 -8.43 1.79
C THR A 61 -3.66 -8.78 1.38
N GLY A 62 -2.67 -8.09 1.96
CA GLY A 62 -1.27 -8.51 1.88
C GLY A 62 -0.30 -7.38 2.22
N ASN A 63 0.98 -7.66 1.96
CA ASN A 63 2.07 -6.74 2.23
C ASN A 63 2.64 -6.19 0.94
N VAL A 64 2.93 -4.89 0.91
CA VAL A 64 3.45 -4.19 -0.26
C VAL A 64 4.50 -3.17 0.16
N ASP A 65 5.40 -2.82 -0.75
CA ASP A 65 6.39 -1.77 -0.52
C ASP A 65 5.72 -0.38 -0.57
N LYS A 66 6.09 0.50 0.37
CA LYS A 66 5.53 1.85 0.47
C LYS A 66 5.60 2.64 -0.83
N LYS A 67 6.62 2.41 -1.68
CA LYS A 67 6.81 3.13 -2.94
C LYS A 67 5.71 2.86 -3.98
N TYR A 68 4.95 1.78 -3.81
CA TYR A 68 3.84 1.42 -4.69
C TYR A 68 2.48 1.87 -4.16
N LEU A 69 2.45 2.64 -3.05
CA LEU A 69 1.23 3.11 -2.44
C LEU A 69 1.11 4.62 -2.59
N THR A 70 -0.08 5.06 -2.99
CA THR A 70 -0.44 6.47 -3.07
C THR A 70 -1.64 6.73 -2.18
N LYS A 71 -1.50 7.69 -1.27
CA LYS A 71 -2.59 8.15 -0.41
C LYS A 71 -3.70 8.79 -1.25
N VAL A 72 -4.96 8.54 -0.87
CA VAL A 72 -6.17 9.08 -1.52
C VAL A 72 -7.05 9.85 -0.56
#